data_AF-A0A7W1A031-F1
#
_entry.id   AF-A0A7W1A031-F1
#
_cell.length_a   1.000
_cell.length_b   1.000
_cell.length_c   1.000
_cell.angle_alpha   90.00
_cell.angle_beta   90.00
_cell.angle_gamma   90.00
#
_symmetry.space_group_name_H-M   'P 1'
#
loop_
_entity.id
_entity.type
_entity.pdbx_description
1 polymer ?
#
loop_
_entity_poly.entity_id
_entity_poly.type
_entity_poly.pdbx_seq_one_letter_code
_entity_poly.pdbx_strand_id
1 'polypeptide(L)'
;MTEEAPKSEPRSEGKRLFAGIRVSLETANSLARAVDTLGRRARDARVELSWVPPSSYHVTLKFLGWTRLTAIDAVCDALVRGAAGATAFTFKTARLGAFPSLEKASVVWAGVDEPTGVLGKLAASIEAALSGIGYAAENRPFHPHVTIARARETRLLKELVLPVAEQMFGATPVDAVTLFESETKPTGSVYKEIFRIDFKTASNASSGVAERQTRALDLGAQHGLEDTDDGWPRGHH
;
A
#
# COMPACT_ATOMS: atom_id res chain seq x y z
N MET A 1 -33.05 27.26 -46.05
CA MET A 1 -32.90 26.95 -44.63
C MET A 1 -32.19 25.61 -44.55
N THR A 2 -30.87 25.63 -44.43
CA THR A 2 -30.06 24.41 -44.23
C THR A 2 -29.78 24.30 -42.74
N GLU A 3 -30.36 23.27 -42.14
CA GLU A 3 -30.22 22.92 -40.73
C GLU A 3 -28.83 22.29 -40.54
N GLU A 4 -27.94 23.00 -39.85
CA GLU A 4 -26.61 22.47 -39.48
C GLU A 4 -26.78 21.31 -38.50
N ALA A 5 -26.25 20.14 -38.86
CA ALA A 5 -26.13 19.01 -37.96
C ALA A 5 -25.32 19.42 -36.71
N PRO A 6 -25.70 18.96 -35.50
CA PRO A 6 -25.00 19.33 -34.27
C PRO A 6 -23.54 18.87 -34.34
N LYS A 7 -22.63 19.83 -34.16
CA LYS A 7 -21.18 19.60 -34.03
C LYS A 7 -20.97 18.55 -32.95
N SER A 8 -20.28 17.46 -33.30
CA SER A 8 -19.84 16.43 -32.37
C SER A 8 -19.15 17.06 -31.18
N GLU A 9 -19.62 16.78 -29.96
CA GLU A 9 -18.94 17.19 -28.73
C GLU A 9 -17.46 16.73 -28.79
N PRO A 10 -16.49 17.60 -28.44
CA PRO A 10 -15.10 17.18 -28.36
C PRO A 10 -15.00 16.02 -27.37
N ARG A 11 -14.27 14.95 -27.74
CA ARG A 11 -13.96 13.84 -26.83
C ARG A 11 -13.43 14.44 -25.53
N SER A 12 -14.22 14.37 -24.45
CA SER A 12 -13.90 15.04 -23.19
C SER A 12 -12.51 14.62 -22.71
N GLU A 13 -11.62 15.58 -22.52
CA GLU A 13 -10.28 15.35 -21.97
C GLU A 13 -10.37 14.59 -20.63
N GLY A 14 -9.39 13.72 -20.39
CA GLY A 14 -9.39 12.85 -19.22
C GLY A 14 -8.06 12.16 -19.03
N LYS A 15 -7.94 11.48 -17.89
CA LYS A 15 -6.74 10.79 -17.44
C LYS A 15 -7.09 9.37 -17.06
N ARG A 16 -6.14 8.44 -17.24
CA ARG A 16 -6.28 7.10 -16.66
C ARG A 16 -5.81 7.13 -15.22
N LEU A 17 -6.70 6.92 -14.27
CA LEU A 17 -6.41 7.06 -12.85
C LEU A 17 -6.50 5.75 -12.08
N PHE A 18 -5.73 5.67 -10.99
CA PHE A 18 -5.87 4.65 -9.96
C PHE A 18 -5.40 5.17 -8.60
N ALA A 19 -5.98 4.65 -7.52
CA ALA A 19 -5.52 4.90 -6.15
C ALA A 19 -4.59 3.77 -5.71
N GLY A 20 -3.48 4.11 -5.05
CA GLY A 20 -2.50 3.14 -4.60
C GLY A 20 -1.60 3.65 -3.49
N ILE A 21 -0.74 2.75 -3.00
CA ILE A 21 0.28 3.01 -1.98
C ILE A 21 1.65 2.78 -2.62
N ARG A 22 2.58 3.74 -2.47
CA ARG A 22 3.95 3.58 -2.95
C ARG A 22 4.70 2.55 -2.11
N VAL A 23 5.57 1.80 -2.77
CA VAL A 23 6.55 0.95 -2.08
C VAL A 23 7.73 1.82 -1.61
N SER A 24 8.30 1.53 -0.44
CA SER A 24 9.46 2.28 0.07
C SER A 24 10.65 2.15 -0.88
N LEU A 25 11.52 3.16 -0.94
CA LEU A 25 12.71 3.13 -1.80
C LEU A 25 13.59 1.91 -1.50
N GLU A 26 13.74 1.55 -0.23
CA GLU A 26 14.48 0.37 0.21
C GLU A 26 13.88 -0.93 -0.35
N THR A 27 12.57 -1.11 -0.19
CA THR A 27 11.86 -2.30 -0.71
C THR A 27 11.89 -2.32 -2.24
N ALA A 28 11.72 -1.17 -2.90
CA ALA A 28 11.79 -1.06 -4.35
C ALA A 28 13.18 -1.42 -4.90
N ASN A 29 14.25 -0.98 -4.22
CA ASN A 29 15.62 -1.35 -4.58
C ASN A 29 15.88 -2.84 -4.36
N SER A 30 15.32 -3.43 -3.30
CA SER A 30 15.41 -4.86 -3.05
C SER A 30 14.71 -5.69 -4.13
N LEU A 31 13.49 -5.30 -4.49
CA LEU A 31 12.75 -5.87 -5.61
C LEU A 31 13.52 -5.73 -6.92
N ALA A 32 14.11 -4.57 -7.19
CA ALA A 32 14.86 -4.33 -8.43
C ALA A 32 16.04 -5.31 -8.60
N ARG A 33 16.76 -5.64 -7.51
CA ARG A 33 17.84 -6.65 -7.55
C ARG A 33 17.32 -8.06 -7.87
N ALA A 34 16.19 -8.44 -7.27
CA ALA A 34 15.57 -9.74 -7.56
C ALA A 34 15.03 -9.80 -9.00
N VAL A 35 14.42 -8.71 -9.46
CA VAL A 35 13.93 -8.54 -10.83
C VAL A 35 15.07 -8.61 -11.85
N ASP A 36 16.23 -8.02 -11.58
CA ASP A 36 17.39 -8.13 -12.46
C ASP A 36 17.89 -9.59 -12.57
N THR A 37 17.86 -10.33 -11.45
CA THR A 37 18.18 -11.76 -11.44
C THR A 37 17.18 -12.59 -12.26
N LEU A 38 15.87 -12.34 -12.08
CA LEU A 38 14.83 -12.97 -12.89
C LEU A 38 14.93 -12.57 -14.36
N GLY A 39 15.30 -11.32 -14.64
CA GLY A 39 15.50 -10.77 -15.97
C GLY A 39 16.64 -11.43 -16.73
N ARG A 40 17.76 -11.73 -16.07
CA ARG A 40 18.83 -12.57 -16.66
C ARG A 40 18.31 -13.94 -17.07
N ARG A 41 17.64 -14.65 -16.14
CA ARG A 41 17.09 -15.98 -16.41
C ARG A 41 16.08 -15.97 -17.56
N ALA A 42 15.20 -14.97 -17.60
CA ALA A 42 14.23 -14.81 -18.68
C ALA A 42 14.90 -14.59 -20.04
N ARG A 43 15.97 -13.77 -20.11
CA ARG A 43 16.77 -13.57 -21.33
C ARG A 43 17.44 -14.87 -21.78
N ASP A 44 18.05 -15.61 -20.87
CA ASP A 44 18.72 -16.88 -21.17
C ASP A 44 17.72 -17.93 -21.70
N ALA A 45 16.51 -17.96 -21.14
CA ALA A 45 15.41 -18.83 -21.57
C ALA A 45 14.64 -18.33 -22.81
N ARG A 46 14.98 -17.13 -23.32
CA ARG A 46 14.28 -16.42 -24.41
C ARG A 46 12.78 -16.24 -24.12
N VAL A 47 12.45 -15.78 -22.92
CA VAL A 47 11.08 -15.46 -22.48
C VAL A 47 10.94 -13.94 -22.40
N GLU A 48 9.97 -13.39 -23.13
CA GLU A 48 9.73 -11.94 -23.14
C GLU A 48 8.85 -11.48 -21.98
N LEU A 49 9.45 -10.66 -21.09
CA LEU A 49 8.76 -10.00 -19.99
C LEU A 49 8.86 -8.48 -20.14
N SER A 50 7.72 -7.81 -19.98
CA SER A 50 7.64 -6.35 -19.92
C SER A 50 7.77 -5.89 -18.48
N TRP A 51 8.96 -5.41 -18.10
CA TRP A 51 9.28 -5.04 -16.71
C TRP A 51 8.65 -3.72 -16.29
N VAL A 52 8.16 -3.66 -15.06
CA VAL A 52 7.72 -2.40 -14.42
C VAL A 52 8.95 -1.71 -13.82
N PRO A 53 9.19 -0.42 -14.11
CA PRO A 53 10.32 0.30 -13.56
C PRO A 53 10.17 0.46 -12.03
N PRO A 54 11.25 0.38 -11.24
CA PRO A 54 11.16 0.45 -9.77
C PRO A 54 10.48 1.71 -9.23
N SER A 55 10.62 2.85 -9.92
CA SER A 55 9.94 4.10 -9.58
C SER A 55 8.41 4.03 -9.68
N SER A 56 7.89 2.99 -10.33
CA SER A 56 6.46 2.73 -10.53
C SER A 56 5.93 1.59 -9.65
N TYR A 57 6.73 1.03 -8.73
CA TYR A 57 6.27 0.01 -7.79
C TYR A 57 5.29 0.60 -6.76
N HIS A 58 4.12 -0.01 -6.72
CA HIS A 58 3.02 0.38 -5.85
C HIS A 58 2.12 -0.82 -5.58
N VAL A 59 1.32 -0.72 -4.52
CA VAL A 59 0.17 -1.58 -4.27
C VAL A 59 -1.06 -0.83 -4.77
N THR A 60 -1.78 -1.39 -5.74
CA THR A 60 -3.03 -0.77 -6.22
C THR A 60 -4.15 -1.05 -5.23
N LEU A 61 -4.89 -0.01 -4.83
CA LEU A 61 -6.12 -0.14 -4.03
C LEU A 61 -7.36 -0.17 -4.93
N LYS A 62 -7.41 0.72 -5.92
CA LYS A 62 -8.55 0.85 -6.85
C LYS A 62 -8.10 1.35 -8.21
N PHE A 63 -8.47 0.65 -9.29
CA PHE A 63 -8.42 1.22 -10.64
C PHE A 63 -9.68 2.02 -10.93
N LEU A 64 -9.53 3.27 -11.40
CA LEU A 64 -10.64 4.12 -11.83
C LEU A 64 -10.80 4.10 -13.36
N GLY A 65 -9.73 3.79 -14.09
CA GLY A 65 -9.74 3.80 -15.55
C GLY A 65 -9.77 5.23 -16.08
N TRP A 66 -10.44 5.45 -17.22
CA TRP A 66 -10.55 6.78 -17.81
C TRP A 66 -11.49 7.67 -16.99
N THR A 67 -10.94 8.74 -16.41
CA THR A 67 -11.63 9.74 -15.61
C THR A 67 -11.59 11.09 -16.32
N ARG A 68 -12.75 11.72 -16.53
CA ARG A 68 -12.84 13.08 -17.08
C ARG A 68 -12.15 14.07 -16.17
N LEU A 69 -11.51 15.10 -16.73
CA LEU A 69 -10.83 16.13 -15.92
C LEU A 69 -11.78 16.78 -14.89
N THR A 70 -13.04 17.02 -15.27
CA THR A 70 -14.06 17.62 -14.40
C THR A 70 -14.50 16.74 -13.23
N ALA A 71 -14.14 15.44 -13.22
CA ALA A 71 -14.47 14.52 -12.15
C ALA A 71 -13.30 14.31 -11.16
N ILE A 72 -12.12 14.89 -11.40
CA ILE A 72 -10.92 14.65 -10.59
C ILE A 72 -11.10 15.18 -9.16
N ASP A 73 -11.68 16.37 -8.98
CA ASP A 73 -11.88 16.94 -7.64
C ASP A 73 -12.81 16.07 -6.79
N ALA A 74 -13.90 15.57 -7.38
CA ALA A 74 -14.82 14.64 -6.72
C ALA A 74 -14.13 13.32 -6.33
N VAL A 75 -13.18 12.84 -7.15
CA VAL A 75 -12.35 11.67 -6.84
C VAL A 75 -11.43 11.98 -5.66
N CYS A 76 -10.75 13.13 -5.65
CA CYS A 76 -9.89 13.54 -4.54
C CYS A 76 -10.69 13.61 -3.23
N ASP A 77 -11.87 14.23 -3.23
CA ASP A 77 -12.75 14.31 -2.07
C ASP A 77 -13.23 12.94 -1.58
N ALA A 78 -13.56 12.03 -2.51
CA ALA A 78 -13.92 10.66 -2.18
C ALA A 78 -12.74 9.90 -1.55
N LEU A 79 -11.53 10.09 -2.04
CA LEU A 79 -10.34 9.49 -1.45
C LEU A 79 -10.04 10.04 -0.05
N VAL A 80 -10.23 11.35 0.19
CA VAL A 80 -10.12 11.95 1.53
C VAL A 80 -11.10 11.28 2.49
N ARG A 81 -12.36 11.10 2.09
CA ARG A 81 -13.37 10.41 2.90
C ARG A 81 -13.03 8.93 3.11
N GLY A 82 -12.59 8.23 2.07
CA GLY A 82 -12.25 6.81 2.13
C GLY A 82 -11.01 6.53 2.99
N ALA A 83 -10.06 7.47 3.05
CA ALA A 83 -8.90 7.41 3.93
C ALA A 83 -9.16 8.00 5.33
N ALA A 84 -10.36 8.53 5.59
CA ALA A 84 -10.69 9.14 6.88
C ALA A 84 -10.61 8.07 7.98
N GLY A 85 -9.70 8.28 8.95
CA GLY A 85 -9.45 7.33 10.04
C GLY A 85 -8.31 6.35 9.79
N ALA A 86 -7.67 6.38 8.61
CA ALA A 86 -6.43 5.65 8.39
C ALA A 86 -5.30 6.23 9.25
N THR A 87 -4.59 5.35 9.94
CA THR A 87 -3.34 5.64 10.66
C THR A 87 -2.17 5.02 9.94
N ALA A 88 -0.97 5.58 10.10
CA ALA A 88 0.24 4.98 9.55
C ALA A 88 0.40 3.51 9.99
N PHE A 89 0.80 2.66 9.05
CA PHE A 89 1.02 1.23 9.27
C PHE A 89 2.20 0.73 8.42
N THR A 90 2.57 -0.54 8.53
CA THR A 90 3.66 -1.12 7.75
C THR A 90 3.21 -2.43 7.13
N PHE A 91 3.53 -2.66 5.86
CA PHE A 91 3.41 -3.97 5.22
C PHE A 91 4.78 -4.53 4.85
N LYS A 92 4.86 -5.85 4.69
CA LYS A 92 6.05 -6.54 4.17
C LYS A 92 5.81 -6.93 2.72
N THR A 93 6.81 -6.77 1.87
CA THR A 93 6.78 -7.31 0.51
C THR A 93 7.61 -8.59 0.47
N ALA A 94 7.00 -9.68 0.04
CA ALA A 94 7.63 -10.99 0.01
C ALA A 94 6.93 -11.90 -0.99
N ARG A 95 7.65 -12.93 -1.42
CA ARG A 95 7.23 -13.97 -2.35
C ARG A 95 6.94 -13.47 -3.76
N LEU A 96 7.50 -14.13 -4.76
CA LEU A 96 7.12 -13.90 -6.15
C LEU A 96 6.03 -14.86 -6.59
N GLY A 97 5.09 -14.35 -7.37
CA GLY A 97 3.98 -15.12 -7.91
C GLY A 97 3.52 -14.54 -9.25
N ALA A 98 2.41 -15.08 -9.75
CA ALA A 98 1.82 -14.61 -10.98
C ALA A 98 0.30 -14.76 -11.00
N PHE A 99 -0.39 -13.91 -11.76
CA PHE A 99 -1.84 -13.98 -11.98
C PHE A 99 -2.19 -14.30 -13.43
N PRO A 100 -3.24 -15.13 -13.67
CA PRO A 100 -4.02 -15.86 -12.68
C PRO A 100 -3.29 -17.07 -12.06
N SER A 101 -2.31 -17.63 -12.77
CA SER A 101 -1.38 -18.66 -12.27
C SER A 101 -0.08 -18.59 -13.07
N LEU A 102 0.99 -19.27 -12.65
CA LEU A 102 2.27 -19.30 -13.37
C LEU A 102 2.15 -19.89 -14.79
N GLU A 103 1.21 -20.81 -15.00
CA GLU A 103 0.96 -21.48 -16.28
C GLU A 103 0.22 -20.58 -17.29
N LYS A 104 -0.54 -19.60 -16.82
CA LYS A 104 -1.42 -18.72 -17.64
C LYS A 104 -1.22 -17.23 -17.37
N ALA A 105 -0.08 -16.87 -16.78
CA ALA A 105 0.16 -15.54 -16.25
C ALA A 105 0.10 -14.43 -17.30
N SER A 106 -0.54 -13.31 -16.95
CA SER A 106 -0.35 -12.03 -17.62
C SER A 106 0.44 -11.04 -16.75
N VAL A 107 0.53 -11.30 -15.45
CA VAL A 107 1.17 -10.45 -14.45
C VAL A 107 2.08 -11.28 -13.56
N VAL A 108 3.32 -10.84 -13.39
CA VAL A 108 4.26 -11.34 -12.38
C VAL A 108 4.32 -10.30 -11.27
N TRP A 109 4.24 -10.74 -10.03
CA TRP A 109 4.10 -9.86 -8.87
C TRP A 109 4.94 -10.31 -7.68
N ALA A 110 5.19 -9.37 -6.76
CA ALA A 110 5.65 -9.65 -5.40
C ALA A 110 4.49 -9.47 -4.41
N GLY A 111 4.30 -10.44 -3.52
CA GLY A 111 3.19 -10.47 -2.59
C GLY A 111 3.35 -9.44 -1.49
N VAL A 112 2.23 -8.97 -0.96
CA VAL A 112 2.22 -8.06 0.19
C VAL A 112 1.55 -8.76 1.36
N ASP A 113 2.23 -8.72 2.51
CA ASP A 113 1.77 -9.28 3.76
C ASP A 113 1.58 -8.16 4.79
N GLU A 114 0.36 -8.06 5.30
CA GLU A 114 -0.07 -7.10 6.32
C GLU A 114 -1.11 -7.82 7.21
N PRO A 115 -0.66 -8.47 8.29
CA PRO A 115 -1.50 -9.42 9.03
C PRO A 115 -2.55 -8.77 9.93
N THR A 116 -2.50 -7.45 10.16
CA THR A 116 -3.47 -6.75 11.03
C THR A 116 -4.77 -6.42 10.29
N GLY A 117 -4.79 -6.56 8.96
CA GLY A 117 -5.96 -6.33 8.11
C GLY A 117 -6.28 -4.85 7.88
N VAL A 118 -5.43 -3.94 8.32
CA VAL A 118 -5.54 -2.49 8.11
C VAL A 118 -5.48 -2.15 6.61
N LEU A 119 -4.60 -2.78 5.85
CA LEU A 119 -4.49 -2.56 4.41
C LEU A 119 -5.77 -2.99 3.67
N GLY A 120 -6.35 -4.13 4.05
CA GLY A 120 -7.61 -4.61 3.49
C GLY A 120 -8.80 -3.71 3.82
N LYS A 121 -8.89 -3.22 5.07
CA LYS A 121 -9.91 -2.26 5.49
C LYS A 121 -9.81 -0.94 4.74
N LEU A 122 -8.58 -0.42 4.55
CA LEU A 122 -8.33 0.78 3.77
C LEU A 122 -8.78 0.59 2.31
N ALA A 123 -8.39 -0.53 1.67
CA ALA A 123 -8.81 -0.84 0.31
C ALA A 123 -10.34 -0.86 0.17
N ALA A 124 -11.04 -1.52 1.10
CA ALA A 124 -12.50 -1.59 1.11
C ALA A 124 -13.15 -0.21 1.33
N SER A 125 -12.58 0.63 2.19
CA SER A 125 -13.09 1.99 2.43
C SER A 125 -12.94 2.89 1.20
N ILE A 126 -11.78 2.81 0.52
CA ILE A 126 -11.52 3.51 -0.75
C ILE A 126 -12.46 3.00 -1.86
N GLU A 127 -12.66 1.69 -1.95
CA GLU A 127 -13.60 1.05 -2.88
C GLU A 127 -15.03 1.58 -2.69
N ALA A 128 -15.51 1.62 -1.44
CA ALA A 128 -16.85 2.10 -1.12
C ALA A 128 -17.02 3.59 -1.43
N ALA A 129 -16.04 4.43 -1.06
CA ALA A 129 -16.09 5.87 -1.30
C ALA A 129 -16.12 6.21 -2.79
N LEU A 130 -15.33 5.51 -3.61
CA LEU A 130 -15.30 5.71 -5.07
C LEU A 130 -16.52 5.11 -5.77
N SER A 131 -17.04 3.99 -5.27
CA SER A 131 -18.29 3.41 -5.77
C SER A 131 -19.48 4.33 -5.52
N GLY A 132 -19.50 5.03 -4.39
CA GLY A 132 -20.53 6.02 -4.04
C GLY A 132 -20.60 7.22 -4.99
N ILE A 133 -19.57 7.45 -5.81
CA ILE A 133 -19.56 8.51 -6.83
C ILE A 133 -19.60 7.95 -8.27
N GLY A 134 -19.93 6.66 -8.43
CA GLY A 134 -20.23 6.05 -9.74
C GLY A 134 -19.11 5.26 -10.40
N TYR A 135 -17.99 4.99 -9.72
CA TYR A 135 -16.99 4.04 -10.23
C TYR A 135 -17.42 2.59 -9.96
N ALA A 136 -17.33 1.72 -10.96
CA ALA A 136 -17.78 0.34 -10.81
C ALA A 136 -17.01 -0.41 -9.72
N ALA A 137 -17.72 -1.16 -8.87
CA ALA A 137 -17.10 -1.95 -7.82
C ALA A 137 -16.26 -3.11 -8.39
N GLU A 138 -15.13 -3.42 -7.75
CA GLU A 138 -14.35 -4.64 -8.04
C GLU A 138 -14.94 -5.82 -7.26
N ASN A 139 -15.34 -6.88 -7.98
CA ASN A 139 -15.99 -8.06 -7.38
C ASN A 139 -14.99 -9.13 -6.97
N ARG A 140 -13.72 -9.02 -7.37
CA ARG A 140 -12.68 -9.97 -6.99
C ARG A 140 -12.14 -9.68 -5.59
N PRO A 141 -11.75 -10.73 -4.83
CA PRO A 141 -11.08 -10.53 -3.56
C PRO A 141 -9.83 -9.66 -3.72
N PHE A 142 -9.62 -8.78 -2.76
CA PHE A 142 -8.43 -7.93 -2.73
C PHE A 142 -7.20 -8.78 -2.40
N HIS A 143 -6.29 -8.89 -3.37
CA HIS A 143 -5.01 -9.56 -3.22
C HIS A 143 -3.89 -8.51 -3.34
N PRO A 144 -3.37 -7.96 -2.23
CA PRO A 144 -2.37 -6.90 -2.29
C PRO A 144 -1.06 -7.45 -2.85
N HIS A 145 -0.53 -6.76 -3.85
CA HIS A 145 0.68 -7.16 -4.54
C HIS A 145 1.35 -5.95 -5.21
N VAL A 146 2.64 -6.10 -5.51
CA VAL A 146 3.41 -5.17 -6.32
C VAL A 146 3.63 -5.83 -7.68
N THR A 147 3.10 -5.24 -8.75
CA THR A 147 3.37 -5.75 -10.10
C THR A 147 4.81 -5.44 -10.50
N ILE A 148 5.58 -6.47 -10.85
CA ILE A 148 6.99 -6.34 -11.25
C ILE A 148 7.21 -6.56 -12.75
N ALA A 149 6.34 -7.34 -13.40
CA ALA A 149 6.37 -7.53 -14.84
C ALA A 149 5.00 -7.91 -15.40
N ARG A 150 4.82 -7.71 -16.70
CA ARG A 150 3.73 -8.28 -17.49
C ARG A 150 4.29 -9.29 -18.46
N ALA A 151 3.65 -10.45 -18.53
CA ALA A 151 4.03 -11.55 -19.41
C ALA A 151 3.16 -11.54 -20.67
N ARG A 152 3.78 -11.63 -21.85
CA ARG A 152 3.07 -11.82 -23.13
C ARG A 152 2.94 -13.30 -23.49
N GLU A 153 3.89 -14.10 -23.01
CA GLU A 153 3.90 -15.56 -23.08
C GLU A 153 4.17 -16.12 -21.68
N THR A 154 3.72 -17.35 -21.42
CA THR A 154 3.86 -18.00 -20.10
C THR A 154 4.83 -19.17 -20.12
N ARG A 155 5.41 -19.44 -21.29
CA ARG A 155 6.37 -20.51 -21.51
C ARG A 155 7.53 -20.35 -20.52
N LEU A 156 7.83 -21.41 -19.78
CA LEU A 156 8.89 -21.48 -18.77
C LEU A 156 8.76 -20.52 -17.57
N LEU A 157 7.66 -19.77 -17.44
CA LEU A 157 7.55 -18.76 -16.38
C LEU A 157 7.60 -19.37 -14.98
N LYS A 158 7.02 -20.57 -14.82
CA LYS A 158 7.06 -21.33 -13.57
C LYS A 158 8.50 -21.69 -13.19
N GLU A 159 9.26 -22.21 -14.13
CA GLU A 159 10.66 -22.61 -13.99
C GLU A 159 11.57 -21.41 -13.72
N LEU A 160 11.21 -20.23 -14.24
CA LEU A 160 11.92 -18.98 -14.00
C LEU A 160 11.64 -18.42 -12.60
N VAL A 161 10.37 -18.41 -12.17
CA VAL A 161 9.92 -17.75 -10.93
C VAL A 161 10.12 -18.63 -9.71
N LEU A 162 9.74 -19.92 -9.74
CA LEU A 162 9.76 -20.78 -8.55
C LEU A 162 11.11 -20.85 -7.83
N PRO A 163 12.27 -20.96 -8.51
CA PRO A 163 13.56 -21.06 -7.81
C PRO A 163 13.95 -19.78 -7.06
N VAL A 164 13.27 -18.67 -7.34
CA VAL A 164 13.49 -17.36 -6.71
C VAL A 164 12.19 -16.84 -6.06
N ALA A 165 11.20 -17.69 -5.87
CA ALA A 165 9.88 -17.29 -5.38
C ALA A 165 9.93 -16.91 -3.91
N GLU A 166 10.55 -17.72 -3.06
CA GLU A 166 10.57 -17.53 -1.60
C GLU A 166 11.63 -16.51 -1.16
N GLN A 167 11.40 -15.24 -1.47
CA GLN A 167 12.25 -14.12 -1.06
C GLN A 167 11.49 -13.08 -0.23
N MET A 168 12.19 -12.40 0.66
CA MET A 168 11.70 -11.22 1.38
C MET A 168 12.38 -9.96 0.85
N PHE A 169 11.60 -8.95 0.51
CA PHE A 169 12.11 -7.74 -0.13
C PHE A 169 12.21 -6.55 0.82
N GLY A 170 11.48 -6.57 1.94
CA GLY A 170 11.58 -5.55 2.98
C GLY A 170 10.23 -5.11 3.50
N ALA A 171 10.28 -4.14 4.40
CA ALA A 171 9.11 -3.49 4.96
C ALA A 171 8.91 -2.11 4.32
N THR A 172 7.65 -1.76 4.07
CA THR A 172 7.26 -0.43 3.61
C THR A 172 6.39 0.21 4.69
N PRO A 173 6.88 1.26 5.36
CA PRO A 173 6.04 2.17 6.11
C PRO A 173 5.06 2.85 5.15
N VAL A 174 3.79 2.87 5.52
CA VAL A 174 2.71 3.50 4.79
C VAL A 174 2.19 4.66 5.60
N ASP A 175 2.31 5.84 5.03
CA ASP A 175 1.90 7.10 5.61
C ASP A 175 0.87 7.85 4.74
N ALA A 176 0.47 7.30 3.59
CA ALA A 176 -0.51 7.93 2.71
C ALA A 176 -1.15 6.98 1.69
N VAL A 177 -2.28 7.43 1.14
CA VAL A 177 -2.81 6.99 -0.16
C VAL A 177 -2.49 8.04 -1.22
N THR A 178 -2.15 7.59 -2.42
CA THR A 178 -1.87 8.45 -3.56
C THR A 178 -2.80 8.13 -4.74
N LEU A 179 -3.33 9.18 -5.36
CA LEU A 179 -3.97 9.12 -6.67
C LEU A 179 -2.90 9.29 -7.75
N PHE A 180 -2.81 8.32 -8.64
CA PHE A 180 -1.87 8.30 -9.74
C PHE A 180 -2.57 8.47 -11.07
N GLU A 181 -1.92 9.21 -11.98
CA GLU A 181 -2.17 9.17 -13.42
C GLU A 181 -1.26 8.13 -14.07
N SER A 182 -1.85 7.25 -14.89
CA SER A 182 -1.15 6.26 -15.69
C SER A 182 -1.05 6.69 -17.14
N GLU A 183 0.12 7.18 -17.53
CA GLU A 183 0.46 7.43 -18.92
C GLU A 183 1.00 6.15 -19.57
N THR A 184 0.37 5.71 -20.67
CA THR A 184 0.87 4.56 -21.43
C THR A 184 1.96 5.04 -22.38
N LYS A 185 3.19 4.57 -22.21
CA LYS A 185 4.31 4.84 -23.13
C LYS A 185 4.73 3.55 -23.84
N PRO A 186 5.44 3.63 -24.99
CA PRO A 186 5.96 2.44 -25.68
C PRO A 186 6.86 1.57 -24.79
N THR A 187 7.55 2.19 -23.83
CA THR A 187 8.44 1.54 -22.86
C THR A 187 7.72 0.99 -21.62
N GLY A 188 6.40 1.11 -21.55
CA GLY A 188 5.58 0.73 -20.39
C GLY A 188 4.83 1.92 -19.79
N SER A 189 3.99 1.66 -18.79
CA SER A 189 3.27 2.73 -18.10
C SER A 189 4.19 3.51 -17.16
N VAL A 190 4.07 4.84 -17.18
CA VAL A 190 4.70 5.74 -16.20
C VAL A 190 3.61 6.34 -15.33
N TYR A 191 3.85 6.38 -14.02
CA TYR A 191 2.89 6.89 -13.06
C TYR A 191 3.29 8.26 -12.54
N LYS A 192 2.37 9.22 -12.63
CA LYS A 192 2.51 10.56 -12.08
C LYS A 192 1.58 10.70 -10.89
N GLU A 193 2.10 11.26 -9.79
CA GLU A 193 1.28 11.61 -8.65
C GLU A 193 0.41 12.83 -8.96
N ILE A 194 -0.88 12.70 -8.70
CA ILE A 194 -1.89 13.75 -8.90
C ILE A 194 -2.34 14.33 -7.56
N PHE A 195 -2.52 13.48 -6.56
CA PHE A 195 -3.00 13.87 -5.25
C PHE A 195 -2.53 12.88 -4.19
N ARG A 196 -2.22 13.36 -2.99
CA ARG A 196 -1.73 12.56 -1.88
C ARG A 196 -2.49 12.91 -0.61
N ILE A 197 -2.89 11.88 0.13
CA ILE A 197 -3.62 12.00 1.39
C ILE A 197 -2.78 11.35 2.47
N ASP A 198 -2.13 12.18 3.27
CA ASP A 198 -1.35 11.71 4.41
C ASP A 198 -2.27 11.15 5.51
N PHE A 199 -1.83 10.07 6.11
CA PHE A 199 -2.45 9.46 7.26
C PHE A 199 -2.12 10.24 8.51
N LYS A 200 -2.99 10.12 9.51
CA LYS A 200 -2.65 10.63 10.84
C LYS A 200 -1.51 9.78 11.37
N THR A 201 -0.42 10.44 11.74
CA THR A 201 0.58 9.83 12.62
C THR A 201 -0.15 9.44 13.90
N ALA A 202 0.13 8.26 14.43
CA ALA A 202 -0.26 7.95 15.80
C ALA A 202 0.45 8.99 16.68
N SER A 203 -0.26 10.06 17.05
CA SER A 203 0.28 11.07 17.97
C SER A 203 0.63 10.33 19.25
N ASN A 204 1.86 10.48 19.74
CA ASN A 204 2.34 9.88 20.98
C ASN A 204 1.30 10.09 22.08
N ALA A 205 0.57 9.03 22.42
CA ALA A 205 -0.26 8.99 23.59
C ALA A 205 0.63 8.78 24.83
N SER A 206 1.47 9.77 25.16
CA SER A 206 2.07 9.98 26.49
C SER A 206 3.08 11.14 26.48
N SER A 207 2.62 12.34 26.78
CA SER A 207 3.37 13.39 27.49
C SER A 207 2.33 14.47 27.79
N GLY A 208 1.53 14.32 28.84
CA GLY A 208 2.03 14.35 30.21
C GLY A 208 1.88 15.80 30.65
N VAL A 209 0.77 16.07 31.31
CA VAL A 209 0.39 17.33 31.94
C VAL A 209 1.62 17.99 32.57
N ALA A 210 2.00 19.14 32.04
CA ALA A 210 2.88 20.05 32.73
C ALA A 210 2.06 20.72 33.83
N GLU A 211 2.23 20.28 35.08
CA GLU A 211 1.99 21.18 36.20
C GLU A 211 3.11 21.04 37.22
N ARG A 212 3.88 22.11 37.30
CA ARG A 212 4.91 22.38 38.29
C ARG A 212 4.18 22.68 39.59
N GLN A 213 4.48 21.95 40.65
CA GLN A 213 4.45 22.51 41.99
C GLN A 213 5.80 22.32 42.68
N THR A 214 6.15 23.36 43.41
CA THR A 214 7.49 23.79 43.78
C THR A 214 7.83 23.29 45.18
N ARG A 215 9.01 22.67 45.30
CA ARG A 215 10.01 22.75 46.39
C ARG A 215 9.58 23.27 47.79
N ALA A 216 9.83 22.47 48.84
CA ALA A 216 10.54 22.88 50.06
C ALA A 216 10.98 21.65 50.89
N LEU A 217 12.24 21.67 51.35
CA LEU A 217 12.84 20.78 52.35
C LEU A 217 12.42 21.24 53.75
N ASP A 218 12.17 20.32 54.69
CA ASP A 218 12.72 20.44 56.04
C ASP A 218 12.76 19.12 56.83
N LEU A 219 13.71 19.07 57.75
CA LEU A 219 14.22 17.97 58.57
C LEU A 219 13.28 17.56 59.73
N GLY A 220 13.43 16.33 60.23
CA GLY A 220 12.87 15.96 61.54
C GLY A 220 13.10 14.50 61.92
N ALA A 221 13.79 14.28 63.03
CA ALA A 221 14.35 13.03 63.51
C ALA A 221 13.43 12.21 64.45
N GLN A 222 13.68 10.89 64.47
CA GLN A 222 13.63 9.90 65.59
C GLN A 222 12.46 9.88 66.62
N HIS A 223 11.81 8.72 66.77
CA HIS A 223 11.81 7.80 67.96
C HIS A 223 10.54 6.94 68.00
N GLY A 224 10.67 5.68 68.45
CA GLY A 224 9.55 4.90 69.04
C GLY A 224 9.47 3.44 68.61
N LEU A 225 9.89 2.54 69.51
CA LEU A 225 9.79 1.08 69.48
C LEU A 225 8.38 0.58 69.85
N GLU A 226 8.21 -0.76 69.77
CA GLU A 226 7.11 -1.67 70.21
C GLU A 226 6.35 -2.27 69.01
N ASP A 227 6.68 -3.46 68.49
CA ASP A 227 6.70 -4.85 69.02
C ASP A 227 5.31 -5.53 69.05
N THR A 228 5.35 -6.85 68.83
CA THR A 228 4.31 -7.89 68.64
C THR A 228 3.99 -8.21 67.17
N ASP A 229 4.49 -9.31 66.59
CA ASP A 229 4.07 -10.73 66.76
C ASP A 229 2.69 -10.92 66.08
N ASP A 230 2.35 -11.91 65.24
CA ASP A 230 2.94 -13.18 64.78
C ASP A 230 2.08 -13.61 63.55
N GLY A 231 2.53 -14.62 62.78
CA GLY A 231 1.57 -15.46 62.04
C GLY A 231 1.89 -15.81 60.60
N TRP A 232 2.99 -16.53 60.38
CA TRP A 232 3.22 -17.30 59.15
C TRP A 232 2.43 -18.62 59.18
N PRO A 233 1.82 -19.08 58.06
CA PRO A 233 1.72 -20.51 57.81
C PRO A 233 2.37 -20.92 56.49
N ARG A 234 3.21 -21.96 56.57
CA ARG A 234 3.77 -22.73 55.46
C ARG A 234 2.78 -23.83 55.06
N GLY A 235 2.79 -24.22 53.79
CA GLY A 235 2.20 -25.47 53.27
C GLY A 235 1.86 -25.30 51.79
N HIS A 236 2.71 -25.73 50.86
CA HIS A 236 2.75 -27.08 50.26
C HIS A 236 1.39 -27.62 49.82
N HIS A 237 1.13 -27.54 48.51
CA HIS A 237 0.69 -28.64 47.64
C HIS A 237 1.16 -28.37 46.21
#